data_AF-A0A2E0XB28-F1
#
_entry.id   AF-A0A2E0XB28-F1
#
_cell.length_a   1.000
_cell.length_b   1.000
_cell.length_c   1.000
_cell.angle_alpha   90.00
_cell.angle_beta   90.00
_cell.angle_gamma   90.00
#
_symmetry.space_group_name_H-M   'P 1'
#
loop_
_entity.id
_entity.type
_entity.pdbx_description
1 polymer ?
#
loop_
_entity_poly.entity_id
_entity_poly.type
_entity_poly.pdbx_seq_one_letter_code
_entity_poly.pdbx_strand_id
1 'polypeptide(L)'
;MASEPIGADDLAVVADQGETATLLRGRGGGSVAASVAVRVGTTSAEATPSGGAVVESAADWLVEMPAGESAIEPGDVLRDAKGERWTVLTVRFVAALSRYRCTTSNLRVAFGLDDRVDVLRPQWQDSGSGPEIVGWDYVATAQPVRLQPLAATLDETASPPTAVEQFTAIFAELLPIQPGDRLATDDGARYVVQRFEHAERIDALPTATVTRETA
;
A
#
# COMPACT_ATOMS: atom_id res chain seq x y z
N MET A 1 -20.35 54.80 -8.36
CA MET A 1 -20.11 53.35 -8.25
C MET A 1 -19.13 52.97 -9.33
N ALA A 2 -17.85 52.85 -8.98
CA ALA A 2 -16.82 52.42 -9.91
C ALA A 2 -16.75 50.88 -9.85
N SER A 3 -16.92 50.21 -10.99
CA SER A 3 -16.68 48.77 -11.11
C SER A 3 -15.18 48.52 -10.99
N GLU A 4 -14.77 47.72 -10.01
CA GLU A 4 -13.41 47.19 -9.96
C GLU A 4 -13.20 46.24 -11.14
N PRO A 5 -12.08 46.36 -11.88
CA PRO A 5 -11.74 45.40 -12.92
C PRO A 5 -11.40 44.06 -12.27
N ILE A 6 -12.07 42.99 -12.69
CA ILE A 6 -11.66 41.61 -12.39
C ILE A 6 -10.25 41.44 -12.96
N GLY A 7 -9.25 41.34 -12.07
CA GLY A 7 -7.86 41.16 -12.45
C GLY A 7 -7.69 39.83 -13.17
N ALA A 8 -6.87 39.80 -14.23
CA ALA A 8 -6.55 38.58 -14.98
C ALA A 8 -5.96 37.46 -14.10
N ASP A 9 -5.49 37.79 -12.89
CA ASP A 9 -4.99 36.84 -11.89
C ASP A 9 -6.10 35.93 -11.29
N ASP A 10 -7.36 36.37 -11.23
CA ASP A 10 -8.44 35.56 -10.66
C ASP A 10 -8.81 34.35 -11.54
N LEU A 11 -8.60 34.43 -12.86
CA LEU A 11 -8.86 33.32 -13.78
C LEU A 11 -7.78 32.23 -13.73
N ALA A 12 -6.54 32.59 -13.40
CA ALA A 12 -5.47 31.61 -13.20
C ALA A 12 -5.71 30.76 -11.95
N VAL A 13 -6.26 31.36 -10.89
CA VAL A 13 -6.57 30.68 -9.62
C VAL A 13 -7.79 29.75 -9.74
N VAL A 14 -8.77 30.07 -10.60
CA VAL A 14 -9.96 29.22 -10.80
C VAL A 14 -9.68 28.02 -11.73
N ALA A 15 -8.69 28.14 -12.62
CA ALA A 15 -8.36 27.09 -13.60
C ALA A 15 -7.42 26.01 -13.06
N ASP A 16 -6.48 26.36 -12.17
CA ASP A 16 -5.58 25.39 -11.53
C ASP A 16 -6.23 24.82 -10.26
N GLN A 17 -7.20 23.91 -10.43
CA GLN A 17 -7.70 23.03 -9.35
C GLN A 17 -6.65 21.99 -8.92
N GLY A 18 -5.38 22.39 -8.85
CA GLY A 18 -4.27 21.53 -8.44
C GLY A 18 -4.45 21.12 -6.98
N GLU A 19 -4.31 19.83 -6.71
CA GLU A 19 -4.15 19.33 -5.35
C GLU A 19 -2.66 19.17 -5.03
N THR A 20 -2.30 19.42 -3.77
CA THR A 20 -0.94 19.11 -3.30
C THR A 20 -0.80 17.60 -3.21
N ALA A 21 0.20 17.05 -3.90
CA ALA A 21 0.58 15.65 -3.79
C ALA A 21 2.05 15.52 -3.36
N THR A 22 2.35 14.52 -2.55
CA THR A 22 3.73 14.16 -2.22
C THR A 22 4.17 13.01 -3.11
N LEU A 23 5.31 13.16 -3.78
CA LEU A 23 5.92 12.07 -4.53
C LEU A 23 6.84 11.27 -3.61
N LEU A 24 6.51 10.01 -3.41
CA LEU A 24 7.35 9.03 -2.72
C LEU A 24 8.08 8.23 -3.78
N ARG A 25 9.41 8.31 -3.77
CA ARG A 25 10.23 7.54 -4.71
C ARG A 25 10.22 6.07 -4.33
N GLY A 26 10.24 5.19 -5.34
CA GLY A 26 10.11 3.72 -5.20
C GLY A 26 11.06 3.05 -4.19
N ARG A 27 11.96 2.15 -4.62
CA ARG A 27 12.76 1.30 -3.72
C ARG A 27 13.82 2.09 -2.91
N GLY A 28 13.38 2.83 -1.90
CA GLY A 28 14.24 3.52 -0.92
C GLY A 28 14.63 4.95 -1.29
N GLY A 29 13.98 5.57 -2.26
CA GLY A 29 14.21 6.98 -2.54
C GLY A 29 13.50 7.89 -1.52
N GLY A 30 14.05 9.08 -1.28
CA GLY A 30 13.43 10.06 -0.39
C GLY A 30 12.05 10.53 -0.87
N SER A 31 11.37 11.33 -0.05
CA SER A 31 10.13 12.00 -0.44
C SER A 31 10.45 13.36 -1.07
N VAL A 32 9.80 13.67 -2.19
CA VAL A 32 9.85 14.98 -2.84
C VAL A 32 8.45 15.58 -2.80
N ALA A 33 8.31 16.82 -2.34
CA ALA A 33 7.05 17.53 -2.46
C ALA A 33 6.82 17.82 -3.95
N ALA A 34 5.78 17.22 -4.55
CA ALA A 34 5.38 17.60 -5.90
C ALA A 34 4.48 18.84 -5.79
N SER A 35 4.93 19.95 -6.40
CA SER A 35 4.36 21.28 -6.16
C SER A 35 2.95 21.45 -6.72
N VAL A 36 2.61 20.76 -7.82
CA VAL A 36 1.27 20.82 -8.43
C VAL A 36 0.93 19.47 -9.07
N ALA A 37 -0.13 18.84 -8.60
CA ALA A 37 -0.69 17.63 -9.21
C ALA A 37 -2.18 17.86 -9.52
N VAL A 38 -2.57 17.73 -10.79
CA VAL A 38 -3.98 17.84 -11.18
C VAL A 38 -4.50 16.45 -11.50
N ARG A 39 -5.53 16.01 -10.77
CA ARG A 39 -6.25 14.77 -11.08
C ARG A 39 -7.20 15.04 -12.24
N VAL A 40 -6.90 14.49 -13.42
CA VAL A 40 -7.62 14.77 -14.67
C VAL A 40 -8.84 13.87 -14.85
N GLY A 41 -8.86 12.70 -14.20
CA GLY A 41 -9.99 11.78 -14.21
C GLY A 41 -9.79 10.68 -13.19
N THR A 42 -10.89 10.14 -12.68
CA THR A 42 -10.90 8.93 -11.86
C THR A 42 -11.83 7.95 -12.50
N THR A 43 -11.34 6.75 -12.74
CA THR A 43 -12.16 5.63 -13.20
C THR A 43 -12.24 4.66 -12.04
N SER A 44 -13.45 4.47 -11.53
CA SER A 44 -13.78 3.37 -10.63
C SER A 44 -14.56 2.35 -11.43
N ALA A 45 -14.05 1.13 -11.53
CA ALA A 45 -14.74 0.04 -12.18
C ALA A 45 -14.82 -1.17 -11.25
N GLU A 46 -15.92 -1.91 -11.38
CA GLU A 46 -16.04 -3.25 -10.82
C GLU A 46 -15.37 -4.21 -11.82
N ALA A 47 -14.11 -4.57 -11.58
CA ALA A 47 -13.33 -5.43 -12.49
C ALA A 47 -13.92 -6.85 -12.62
N THR A 48 -14.78 -7.28 -11.68
CA THR A 48 -15.51 -8.55 -11.68
C THR A 48 -16.76 -8.37 -10.80
N PRO A 49 -17.95 -8.93 -11.15
CA PRO A 49 -19.15 -8.81 -10.32
C PRO A 49 -18.87 -9.29 -8.89
N SER A 50 -18.73 -8.32 -7.99
CA SER A 50 -18.26 -8.46 -6.61
C SER A 50 -19.33 -8.07 -5.59
N GLY A 51 -20.55 -7.74 -6.07
CA GLY A 51 -21.63 -7.27 -5.22
C GLY A 51 -21.53 -5.77 -4.90
N GLY A 52 -20.88 -4.98 -5.77
CA GLY A 52 -20.80 -3.53 -5.63
C GLY A 52 -19.54 -3.00 -4.92
N ALA A 53 -18.53 -3.84 -4.70
CA ALA A 53 -17.23 -3.36 -4.25
C ALA A 53 -16.47 -2.69 -5.40
N VAL A 54 -15.81 -1.56 -5.11
CA VAL A 54 -14.92 -0.91 -6.09
C VAL A 54 -13.63 -1.73 -6.15
N VAL A 55 -13.47 -2.52 -7.23
CA VAL A 55 -12.34 -3.46 -7.39
C VAL A 55 -11.15 -2.80 -8.08
N GLU A 56 -11.35 -1.68 -8.77
CA GLU A 56 -10.26 -0.91 -9.36
C GLU A 56 -10.50 0.59 -9.15
N SER A 57 -9.47 1.29 -8.66
CA SER A 57 -9.47 2.74 -8.55
C SER A 57 -8.23 3.27 -9.24
N ALA A 58 -8.43 3.83 -10.43
CA ALA A 58 -7.38 4.38 -11.27
C ALA A 58 -7.57 5.89 -11.43
N ALA A 59 -6.46 6.62 -11.47
CA ALA A 59 -6.48 8.06 -11.69
C ALA A 59 -5.37 8.49 -12.65
N ASP A 60 -5.70 9.42 -13.53
CA ASP A 60 -4.72 10.12 -14.35
C ASP A 60 -4.32 11.43 -13.67
N TRP A 61 -3.02 11.63 -13.52
CA TRP A 61 -2.42 12.79 -12.89
C TRP A 61 -1.58 13.58 -13.89
N LEU A 62 -1.64 14.91 -13.81
CA LEU A 62 -0.65 15.79 -14.41
C LEU A 62 0.23 16.35 -13.30
N VAL A 63 1.50 15.96 -13.30
CA VAL A 63 2.47 16.29 -12.26
C VAL A 63 3.55 17.20 -12.83
N GLU A 64 3.79 18.31 -12.12
CA GLU A 64 4.95 19.16 -12.35
C GLU A 64 6.08 18.75 -11.40
N MET A 65 7.27 18.50 -11.97
CA MET A 65 8.45 18.15 -11.17
C MET A 65 9.19 19.42 -10.75
N PRO A 66 9.60 19.55 -9.48
CA PRO A 66 10.43 20.66 -9.04
C PRO A 66 11.73 20.73 -9.84
N ALA A 67 12.24 21.95 -10.09
CA ALA A 67 13.49 22.14 -10.79
C ALA A 67 14.65 21.46 -10.05
N GLY A 68 15.44 20.65 -10.76
CA GLY A 68 16.57 19.91 -10.20
C GLY A 68 16.23 18.51 -9.66
N GLU A 69 14.94 18.16 -9.59
CA GLU A 69 14.51 16.81 -9.23
C GLU A 69 14.56 15.85 -10.42
N SER A 70 14.76 14.56 -10.14
CA SER A 70 14.70 13.52 -11.17
C SER A 70 13.28 13.40 -11.74
N ALA A 71 13.14 12.90 -12.96
CA ALA A 71 11.84 12.62 -13.56
C ALA A 71 11.04 11.63 -12.70
N ILE A 72 9.71 11.71 -12.75
CA ILE A 72 8.84 10.70 -12.15
C ILE A 72 8.92 9.39 -12.96
N GLU A 73 8.95 8.25 -12.27
CA GLU A 73 9.13 6.93 -12.89
C GLU A 73 8.01 5.96 -12.50
N PRO A 74 7.71 4.94 -13.34
CA PRO A 74 6.85 3.84 -12.93
C PRO A 74 7.36 3.18 -11.63
N GLY A 75 6.43 2.92 -10.70
CA GLY A 75 6.73 2.42 -9.36
C GLY A 75 6.91 3.51 -8.30
N ASP A 76 7.03 4.78 -8.68
CA ASP A 76 6.86 5.89 -7.73
C ASP A 76 5.41 5.92 -7.21
N VAL A 77 5.19 6.55 -6.06
CA VAL A 77 3.87 6.66 -5.42
C VAL A 77 3.51 8.12 -5.20
N LEU A 78 2.38 8.54 -5.76
CA LEU A 78 1.76 9.82 -5.44
C LEU A 78 0.89 9.66 -4.20
N ARG A 79 1.12 10.51 -3.19
CA ARG A 79 0.27 10.62 -2.00
C ARG A 79 -0.54 11.91 -2.08
N ASP A 80 -1.86 11.79 -2.14
CA ASP A 80 -2.73 12.97 -2.24
C ASP A 80 -2.94 13.67 -0.89
N ALA A 81 -3.69 14.78 -0.89
CA ALA A 81 -3.97 15.57 0.30
C ALA A 81 -4.78 14.81 1.38
N LYS A 82 -5.51 13.75 0.99
CA LYS A 82 -6.23 12.85 1.92
C LYS A 82 -5.33 11.73 2.44
N GLY A 83 -4.10 11.65 1.95
CA GLY A 83 -3.13 10.63 2.29
C GLY A 83 -3.33 9.32 1.54
N GLU A 84 -4.19 9.26 0.54
CA GLU A 84 -4.33 8.07 -0.31
C GLU A 84 -3.09 7.91 -1.19
N ARG A 85 -2.75 6.65 -1.49
CA ARG A 85 -1.54 6.29 -2.23
C ARG A 85 -1.92 5.79 -3.61
N TRP A 86 -1.28 6.36 -4.61
CA TRP A 86 -1.51 6.10 -6.02
C TRP A 86 -0.19 5.68 -6.66
N THR A 87 -0.05 4.38 -6.93
CA THR A 87 1.17 3.84 -7.56
C THR A 87 1.18 4.22 -9.04
N VAL A 88 2.27 4.83 -9.48
CA VAL A 88 2.49 5.22 -10.87
C VAL A 88 2.76 3.98 -11.72
N LEU A 89 1.87 3.70 -12.66
CA LEU A 89 2.00 2.54 -13.55
C LEU A 89 2.63 2.93 -14.89
N THR A 90 2.26 4.09 -15.42
CA THR A 90 2.83 4.63 -16.66
C THR A 90 3.09 6.11 -16.53
N VAL A 91 4.13 6.59 -17.23
CA VAL A 91 4.54 8.00 -17.25
C VAL A 91 4.73 8.44 -18.69
N ARG A 92 4.19 9.62 -19.03
CA ARG A 92 4.41 10.28 -20.32
C ARG A 92 4.64 11.77 -20.12
N PHE A 93 5.76 12.30 -20.59
CA PHE A 93 5.97 13.74 -20.60
C PHE A 93 5.13 14.43 -21.69
N VAL A 94 4.39 15.48 -21.30
CA VAL A 94 3.54 16.28 -22.18
C VAL A 94 4.22 17.63 -22.40
N ALA A 95 5.05 17.70 -23.45
CA ALA A 95 5.91 18.86 -23.73
C ALA A 95 5.13 20.19 -23.83
N ALA A 96 3.92 20.17 -24.39
CA ALA A 96 3.07 21.37 -24.51
C ALA A 96 2.67 21.98 -23.16
N LEU A 97 2.71 21.20 -22.08
CA LEU A 97 2.34 21.61 -20.73
C LEU A 97 3.54 21.61 -19.78
N SER A 98 4.72 21.15 -20.23
CA SER A 98 5.88 20.90 -19.37
C SER A 98 5.56 20.05 -18.13
N ARG A 99 4.60 19.12 -18.24
CA ARG A 99 4.10 18.27 -17.15
C ARG A 99 4.18 16.79 -17.51
N TYR A 100 4.27 15.93 -16.51
CA TYR A 100 4.17 14.48 -16.67
C TYR A 100 2.73 14.03 -16.51
N ARG A 101 2.20 13.30 -17.50
CA ARG A 101 0.95 12.56 -17.36
C ARG A 101 1.26 11.18 -16.81
N CYS A 102 0.69 10.87 -15.65
CA CYS A 102 0.88 9.62 -14.94
C CYS A 102 -0.45 8.88 -14.82
N THR A 103 -0.53 7.66 -15.32
CA THR A 103 -1.66 6.77 -15.01
C THR A 103 -1.29 6.00 -13.75
N THR A 104 -2.17 6.07 -12.76
CA THR A 104 -1.93 5.53 -11.42
C THR A 104 -3.04 4.58 -10.99
N SER A 105 -2.74 3.71 -10.03
CA SER A 105 -3.72 2.85 -9.38
C SER A 105 -3.58 2.91 -7.86
N ASN A 106 -4.71 2.99 -7.15
CA ASN A 106 -4.75 2.80 -5.71
C ASN A 106 -4.77 1.30 -5.42
N LEU A 107 -3.57 0.72 -5.23
CA LEU A 107 -3.40 -0.71 -5.02
C LEU A 107 -4.11 -1.22 -3.75
N ARG A 108 -4.31 -0.36 -2.74
CA ARG A 108 -5.05 -0.75 -1.53
C ARG A 108 -6.50 -1.11 -1.85
N VAL A 109 -7.14 -0.29 -2.68
CA VAL A 109 -8.50 -0.54 -3.18
C VAL A 109 -8.48 -1.73 -4.14
N ALA A 110 -7.51 -1.77 -5.07
CA ALA A 110 -7.44 -2.82 -6.07
C ALA A 110 -7.29 -4.23 -5.48
N PHE A 111 -6.53 -4.34 -4.39
CA PHE A 111 -6.34 -5.61 -3.69
C PHE A 111 -7.31 -5.84 -2.53
N GLY A 112 -8.24 -4.91 -2.22
CA GLY A 112 -9.22 -5.05 -1.14
C GLY A 112 -8.58 -5.16 0.24
N LEU A 113 -7.61 -4.30 0.56
CA LEU A 113 -6.90 -4.31 1.84
C LEU A 113 -7.70 -3.54 2.91
N ASP A 114 -8.83 -4.13 3.29
CA ASP A 114 -9.76 -3.57 4.28
C ASP A 114 -9.39 -3.96 5.72
N ASP A 115 -8.71 -5.10 5.88
CA ASP A 115 -8.29 -5.60 7.20
C ASP A 115 -7.05 -4.87 7.72
N ARG A 116 -6.84 -4.99 9.03
CA ARG A 116 -5.69 -4.43 9.74
C ARG A 116 -5.01 -5.49 10.60
N VAL A 117 -3.68 -5.45 10.60
CA VAL A 117 -2.85 -6.28 11.48
C VAL A 117 -1.74 -5.48 12.14
N ASP A 118 -1.43 -5.87 13.36
CA ASP A 118 -0.16 -5.53 14.01
C ASP A 118 0.86 -6.63 13.70
N VAL A 119 2.08 -6.21 13.37
CA VAL A 119 3.23 -7.09 13.18
C VAL A 119 4.03 -7.11 14.47
N LEU A 120 4.15 -8.29 15.06
CA LEU A 120 4.81 -8.54 16.33
C LEU A 120 6.05 -9.41 16.12
N ARG A 121 7.17 -9.06 16.75
CA ARG A 121 8.40 -9.86 16.73
C ARG A 121 8.63 -10.55 18.06
N PRO A 122 8.91 -11.86 18.09
CA PRO A 122 9.17 -12.55 19.34
C PRO A 122 10.48 -12.08 19.98
N GLN A 123 10.44 -11.81 21.29
CA GLN A 123 11.62 -11.62 22.11
C GLN A 123 12.07 -12.96 22.66
N TRP A 124 13.24 -13.41 22.25
CA TRP A 124 13.81 -14.68 22.69
C TRP A 124 14.78 -14.47 23.86
N GLN A 125 14.65 -15.30 24.89
CA GLN A 125 15.59 -15.38 25.99
C GLN A 125 16.01 -16.83 26.19
N ASP A 126 17.29 -17.09 26.51
CA ASP A 126 17.72 -18.43 26.92
C ASP A 126 17.65 -18.50 28.45
N SER A 127 16.70 -19.29 28.97
CA SER A 127 16.48 -19.52 30.40
C SER A 127 17.30 -20.71 30.94
N GLY A 128 18.21 -21.27 30.14
CA GLY A 128 19.00 -22.46 30.46
C GLY A 128 18.32 -23.78 30.07
N SER A 129 17.08 -23.73 29.56
CA SER A 129 16.38 -24.86 28.93
C SER A 129 16.30 -24.73 27.40
N GLY A 130 16.98 -23.73 26.83
CA GLY A 130 16.88 -23.34 25.43
C GLY A 130 16.16 -22.00 25.25
N PRO A 131 16.11 -21.51 24.00
CA PRO A 131 15.46 -20.24 23.68
C PRO A 131 13.94 -20.35 23.89
N GLU A 132 13.39 -19.45 24.69
CA GLU A 132 11.96 -19.28 24.95
C GLU A 132 11.50 -17.88 24.56
N ILE A 133 10.25 -17.75 24.12
CA ILE A 133 9.63 -16.46 23.83
C ILE A 133 9.15 -15.85 25.15
N VAL A 134 9.77 -14.74 25.57
CA VAL A 134 9.42 -14.04 26.82
C VAL A 134 8.53 -12.83 26.60
N GLY A 135 8.40 -12.38 25.35
CA GLY A 135 7.66 -11.18 24.99
C GLY A 135 7.50 -11.00 23.48
N TRP A 136 6.83 -9.92 23.11
CA TRP A 136 6.59 -9.55 21.72
C TRP A 136 6.78 -8.04 21.55
N ASP A 137 7.58 -7.64 20.58
CA ASP A 137 7.79 -6.24 20.21
C ASP A 137 6.93 -5.86 19.01
N TYR A 138 6.34 -4.67 19.03
CA TYR A 138 5.67 -4.12 17.85
C TYR A 138 6.69 -3.69 16.80
N VAL A 139 6.64 -4.34 15.64
CA VAL A 139 7.44 -3.97 14.46
C VAL A 139 6.69 -2.94 13.63
N ALA A 140 5.38 -3.13 13.45
CA ALA A 140 4.49 -2.23 12.75
C ALA A 140 3.07 -2.39 13.29
N THR A 141 2.30 -1.31 13.30
CA THR A 141 0.93 -1.32 13.85
C THR A 141 -0.10 -0.93 12.78
N ALA A 142 -1.31 -1.47 12.90
CA ALA A 142 -2.46 -1.15 12.04
C ALA A 142 -2.14 -1.19 10.53
N GLN A 143 -1.39 -2.20 10.12
CA GLN A 143 -0.96 -2.37 8.74
C GLN A 143 -2.12 -2.87 7.88
N PRO A 144 -2.47 -2.18 6.77
CA PRO A 144 -3.51 -2.65 5.88
C PRO A 144 -3.06 -3.95 5.23
N VAL A 145 -3.89 -4.97 5.39
CA VAL A 145 -3.63 -6.32 4.88
C VAL A 145 -4.90 -6.90 4.26
N ARG A 146 -4.74 -7.92 3.43
CA ARG A 146 -5.81 -8.85 3.10
C ARG A 146 -5.32 -10.26 3.34
N LEU A 147 -6.08 -11.02 4.14
CA LEU A 147 -5.82 -12.43 4.39
C LEU A 147 -6.65 -13.28 3.44
N GLN A 148 -6.00 -14.03 2.56
CA GLN A 148 -6.64 -14.95 1.63
C GLN A 148 -6.34 -16.40 2.04
N PRO A 149 -7.35 -17.23 2.32
CA PRO A 149 -7.12 -18.65 2.55
C PRO A 149 -6.45 -19.28 1.33
N LEU A 150 -5.37 -20.05 1.55
CA LEU A 150 -4.67 -20.78 0.49
C LEU A 150 -5.16 -22.24 0.43
N ALA A 151 -4.98 -22.95 1.54
CA ALA A 151 -5.39 -24.34 1.72
C ALA A 151 -5.36 -24.68 3.22
N ALA A 152 -6.15 -25.69 3.61
CA ALA A 152 -6.01 -26.36 4.89
C ALA A 152 -5.35 -27.72 4.66
N THR A 153 -4.23 -27.97 5.33
CA THR A 153 -3.53 -29.26 5.25
C THR A 153 -3.77 -29.99 6.56
N LEU A 154 -4.24 -31.24 6.50
CA LEU A 154 -4.30 -32.10 7.68
C LEU A 154 -2.89 -32.65 7.93
N ASP A 155 -2.31 -32.30 9.06
CA ASP A 155 -1.09 -32.94 9.54
C ASP A 155 -1.45 -34.27 10.22
N GLU A 156 -1.37 -35.35 9.43
CA GLU A 156 -1.60 -36.72 9.90
C GLU A 156 -0.48 -37.24 10.81
N THR A 157 0.67 -36.56 10.88
CA THR A 157 1.79 -36.95 11.74
C THR A 157 1.63 -36.47 13.18
N ALA A 158 0.83 -35.43 13.39
CA ALA A 158 0.42 -35.00 14.72
C ALA A 158 -0.48 -36.05 15.39
N SER A 159 -0.36 -36.21 16.70
CA SER A 159 -1.24 -37.07 17.49
C SER A 159 -1.87 -36.25 18.62
N PRO A 160 -3.15 -35.85 18.50
CA PRO A 160 -4.07 -36.13 17.39
C PRO A 160 -3.75 -35.37 16.08
N PRO A 161 -4.21 -35.84 14.91
CA PRO A 161 -4.07 -35.11 13.66
C PRO A 161 -4.61 -33.68 13.78
N THR A 162 -3.85 -32.72 13.28
CA THR A 162 -4.19 -31.29 13.44
C THR A 162 -4.30 -30.64 12.06
N ALA A 163 -5.38 -29.89 11.83
CA ALA A 163 -5.52 -29.12 10.61
C ALA A 163 -4.71 -27.82 10.73
N VAL A 164 -3.80 -27.59 9.79
CA VAL A 164 -3.03 -26.35 9.67
C VAL A 164 -3.64 -25.53 8.54
N GLU A 165 -4.28 -24.42 8.90
CA GLU A 165 -4.82 -23.46 7.94
C GLU A 165 -3.71 -22.51 7.47
N GLN A 166 -3.46 -22.49 6.16
CA GLN A 166 -2.51 -21.58 5.53
C GLN A 166 -3.23 -20.43 4.82
N PHE A 167 -2.67 -19.24 4.95
CA PHE A 167 -3.18 -18.02 4.34
C PHE A 167 -2.05 -17.28 3.61
N THR A 168 -2.42 -16.56 2.56
CA THR A 168 -1.59 -15.52 1.96
C THR A 168 -2.03 -14.17 2.53
N ALA A 169 -1.12 -13.48 3.21
CA ALA A 169 -1.30 -12.11 3.66
C ALA A 169 -0.73 -11.16 2.60
N ILE A 170 -1.52 -10.24 2.07
CA ILE A 170 -1.11 -9.24 1.08
C ILE A 170 -1.04 -7.88 1.77
N PHE A 171 0.10 -7.19 1.72
CA PHE A 171 0.33 -5.93 2.45
C PHE A 171 0.36 -4.72 1.53
N ALA A 172 -0.09 -3.56 2.02
CA ALA A 172 -0.09 -2.33 1.23
C ALA A 172 1.32 -1.77 0.95
N GLU A 173 2.30 -2.11 1.78
CA GLU A 173 3.65 -1.59 1.70
C GLU A 173 4.69 -2.64 2.13
N LEU A 174 5.95 -2.34 1.83
CA LEU A 174 7.06 -3.19 2.24
C LEU A 174 7.33 -2.98 3.73
N LEU A 175 7.18 -4.06 4.49
CA LEU A 175 7.40 -4.08 5.92
C LEU A 175 8.64 -4.91 6.26
N PRO A 176 9.35 -4.60 7.36
CA PRO A 176 10.53 -5.36 7.80
C PRO A 176 10.12 -6.68 8.49
N ILE A 177 9.22 -7.44 7.87
CA ILE A 177 8.69 -8.72 8.37
C ILE A 177 9.73 -9.83 8.20
N GLN A 178 9.82 -10.72 9.17
CA GLN A 178 10.69 -11.89 9.18
C GLN A 178 9.88 -13.17 9.45
N PRO A 179 10.37 -14.34 9.01
CA PRO A 179 9.82 -15.62 9.46
C PRO A 179 9.85 -15.72 10.99
N GLY A 180 8.75 -16.19 11.58
CA GLY A 180 8.55 -16.24 13.03
C GLY A 180 7.93 -14.98 13.63
N ASP A 181 7.85 -13.86 12.88
CA ASP A 181 6.99 -12.74 13.29
C ASP A 181 5.52 -13.20 13.31
N ARG A 182 4.72 -12.53 14.14
CA ARG A 182 3.29 -12.79 14.30
C ARG A 182 2.48 -11.62 13.76
N LEU A 183 1.43 -11.94 13.02
CA LEU A 183 0.38 -10.99 12.66
C LEU A 183 -0.77 -11.13 13.66
N ALA A 184 -1.16 -10.04 14.31
CA ALA A 184 -2.33 -9.99 15.18
C ALA A 184 -3.41 -9.12 14.53
N THR A 185 -4.59 -9.67 14.32
CA THR A 185 -5.76 -8.97 13.75
C THR A 185 -6.59 -8.31 14.87
N ASP A 186 -7.42 -7.33 14.49
CA ASP A 186 -8.29 -6.60 15.43
C ASP A 186 -9.34 -7.50 16.11
N ASP A 187 -9.70 -8.64 15.50
CA ASP A 187 -10.59 -9.65 16.07
C ASP A 187 -9.89 -10.62 17.05
N GLY A 188 -8.58 -10.44 17.26
CA GLY A 188 -7.76 -11.24 18.16
C GLY A 188 -7.19 -12.52 17.54
N ALA A 189 -7.47 -12.82 16.26
CA ALA A 189 -6.81 -13.92 15.58
C ALA A 189 -5.31 -13.64 15.41
N ARG A 190 -4.52 -14.72 15.39
CA ARG A 190 -3.06 -14.64 15.30
C ARG A 190 -2.56 -15.56 14.22
N TYR A 191 -1.56 -15.09 13.49
CA TYR A 191 -0.94 -15.82 12.40
C TYR A 191 0.58 -15.74 12.53
N VAL A 192 1.27 -16.86 12.34
CA VAL A 192 2.75 -16.89 12.30
C VAL A 192 3.21 -16.79 10.87
N VAL A 193 4.13 -15.87 10.62
CA VAL A 193 4.76 -15.70 9.32
C VAL A 193 5.74 -16.84 9.06
N GLN A 194 5.49 -17.58 7.99
CA GLN A 194 6.36 -18.66 7.53
C GLN A 194 7.37 -18.15 6.50
N ARG A 195 6.90 -17.27 5.60
CA ARG A 195 7.70 -16.71 4.51
C ARG A 195 7.18 -15.33 4.15
N PHE A 196 8.07 -14.43 3.77
CA PHE A 196 7.73 -13.10 3.26
C PHE A 196 8.42 -12.89 1.91
N GLU A 197 7.68 -12.37 0.94
CA GLU A 197 8.12 -12.14 -0.42
C GLU A 197 7.87 -10.69 -0.83
N HIS A 198 8.89 -10.09 -1.45
CA HIS A 198 8.76 -8.76 -1.99
C HIS A 198 8.14 -8.82 -3.39
N ALA A 199 7.28 -7.86 -3.70
CA ALA A 199 6.80 -7.69 -5.05
C ALA A 199 7.97 -7.31 -5.99
N GLU A 200 8.25 -8.16 -6.96
CA GLU A 200 9.21 -7.83 -8.02
C GLU A 200 8.60 -6.91 -9.09
N ARG A 201 7.27 -6.97 -9.27
CA ARG A 201 6.51 -6.16 -10.22
C ARG A 201 5.93 -4.90 -9.57
N ILE A 202 5.82 -3.82 -10.36
CA ILE A 202 5.29 -2.52 -9.91
C ILE A 202 3.78 -2.52 -9.61
N ASP A 203 3.06 -3.51 -10.15
CA ASP A 203 1.62 -3.70 -9.99
C ASP A 203 1.28 -4.82 -9.00
N ALA A 204 2.30 -5.34 -8.29
CA ALA A 204 2.14 -6.34 -7.26
C ALA A 204 2.43 -5.75 -5.87
N LEU A 205 1.86 -6.37 -4.85
CA LEU A 205 2.05 -6.02 -3.45
C LEU A 205 2.88 -7.08 -2.73
N PRO A 206 3.65 -6.73 -1.68
CA PRO A 206 4.36 -7.70 -0.86
C PRO A 206 3.39 -8.71 -0.24
N THR A 207 3.83 -9.97 -0.16
CA THR A 207 3.01 -11.07 0.36
C THR A 207 3.74 -11.85 1.45
N ALA A 208 3.00 -12.40 2.40
CA ALA A 208 3.49 -13.40 3.34
C ALA A 208 2.66 -14.69 3.25
N THR A 209 3.31 -15.83 3.38
CA THR A 209 2.62 -17.08 3.72
C THR A 209 2.57 -17.17 5.23
N VAL A 210 1.38 -17.35 5.78
CA VAL A 210 1.15 -17.39 7.23
C VAL A 210 0.29 -18.58 7.62
N THR A 211 0.48 -19.07 8.85
CA THR A 211 -0.33 -20.14 9.44
C THR A 211 -1.07 -19.60 10.65
N ARG A 212 -2.35 -19.93 10.80
CA ARG A 212 -3.14 -19.51 11.96
C ARG A 212 -2.66 -20.21 13.24
N GLU A 213 -2.46 -19.45 14.31
CA GLU A 213 -2.25 -20.03 15.64
C GLU A 213 -3.58 -20.52 16.21
N THR A 214 -3.64 -21.79 16.58
CA THR A 214 -4.72 -22.33 17.42
C THR A 214 -4.52 -21.87 18.85
N ALA A 215 -5.55 -21.27 19.44
CA ALA A 215 -5.59 -20.81 20.82
C ALA A 215 -5.54 -21.96 21.84
#